data_AF-A0A5C7T5M7-F1
#
_entry.id   AF-A0A5C7T5M7-F1
#
_cell.length_a   1.000
_cell.length_b   1.000
_cell.length_c   1.000
_cell.angle_alpha   90.00
_cell.angle_beta   90.00
_cell.angle_gamma   90.00
#
_symmetry.space_group_name_H-M   'P 1'
#
loop_
_entity.id
_entity.type
_entity.pdbx_description
1 polymer ?
#
loop_
_entity_poly.entity_id
_entity_poly.type
_entity_poly.pdbx_seq_one_letter_code
_entity_poly.pdbx_strand_id
1 'polypeptide(L)'
;MAQALEAINPSLTAAEQRLRAAVEALTASEVAVEKAQQALDFSRMELGALESSRQDLGRRVAQFRTDPILASDSLPLARESLRQQLDSIAPAKKRLTDQRAALDALPSPEAFEQTEGAFNSAQQMLDLARVQQSEASTRLDQAVAALAALTSGEPLARTLEQLTAEKAQLEQQISDLNGKVETVQSALDTQQHQLVESLTAVKEIEEEIRRVQTLLLQIRASWQEQDLTGDPLAEAAQAREATLRATLTLLEGYVSALEGIGVEISAWAKLNDSQLAQRLIDAQRLDRSEEAFEAYLNDSINAARSSFLRLSLISDAMDLLDGSLKKEIENVQKHVGKVVPRWQALLKRVVRESRFHEASLKFFNSYNKDRAGVSVPLGNKAVPVPDIASEAQLTDLQLTFLLSMAMSHQWSPWKALLLDDPTQHHDLVHASAVFDLLRDYIVDHGFQVVIATHDALQARYFMRKLQNDGIEAKIWTLVPTEDGVTAQAGSWKQRIQ
;
A
#
# COMPACT_ATOMS: atom_id res chain seq x y z
N MET A 1 -28.96 -86.93 14.11
CA MET A 1 -29.92 -85.93 13.59
C MET A 1 -30.36 -84.89 14.62
N ALA A 2 -30.44 -85.19 15.93
CA ALA A 2 -30.80 -84.19 16.95
C ALA A 2 -29.73 -83.11 17.21
N GLN A 3 -28.44 -83.44 17.17
CA GLN A 3 -27.35 -82.46 17.40
C GLN A 3 -27.15 -81.45 16.25
N ALA A 4 -27.60 -81.76 15.02
CA ALA A 4 -27.51 -80.84 13.89
C ALA A 4 -28.59 -79.75 13.95
N LEU A 5 -29.75 -80.04 14.56
CA LEU A 5 -30.86 -79.09 14.69
C LEU A 5 -30.66 -78.07 15.83
N GLU A 6 -29.97 -78.46 16.92
CA GLU A 6 -29.62 -77.51 18.00
C GLU A 6 -28.54 -76.50 17.59
N ALA A 7 -27.64 -76.85 16.66
CA ALA A 7 -26.62 -75.92 16.13
C ALA A 7 -27.17 -74.89 15.13
N ILE A 8 -28.31 -75.19 14.49
CA ILE A 8 -28.94 -74.32 13.46
C ILE A 8 -29.80 -73.21 14.09
N ASN A 9 -30.34 -73.43 15.29
CA ASN A 9 -31.23 -72.48 15.95
C ASN A 9 -30.56 -71.13 16.35
N PRO A 10 -29.36 -71.11 16.96
CA PRO A 10 -28.71 -69.85 17.34
C PRO A 10 -28.06 -69.12 16.15
N SER A 11 -27.76 -69.82 15.04
CA SER A 11 -27.22 -69.19 13.84
C SER A 11 -28.29 -68.47 13.02
N LEU A 12 -29.53 -68.99 13.02
CA LEU A 12 -30.70 -68.34 12.43
C LEU A 12 -31.11 -67.06 13.18
N THR A 13 -31.18 -67.09 14.52
CA THR A 13 -31.51 -65.87 15.28
C THR A 13 -30.41 -64.80 15.17
N ALA A 14 -29.14 -65.19 15.15
CA ALA A 14 -28.03 -64.27 14.90
C ALA A 14 -28.04 -63.70 13.47
N ALA A 15 -28.42 -64.49 12.47
CA ALA A 15 -28.58 -64.02 11.10
C ALA A 15 -29.76 -63.05 10.96
N GLU A 16 -30.88 -63.32 11.63
CA GLU A 16 -32.07 -62.47 11.63
C GLU A 16 -31.83 -61.14 12.35
N GLN A 17 -31.11 -61.16 13.48
CA GLN A 17 -30.68 -59.94 14.17
C GLN A 17 -29.70 -59.12 13.33
N ARG A 18 -28.75 -59.76 12.63
CA ARG A 18 -27.84 -59.08 11.69
C ARG A 18 -28.58 -58.48 10.50
N LEU A 19 -29.58 -59.18 9.97
CA LEU A 19 -30.42 -58.68 8.88
C LEU A 19 -31.25 -57.48 9.34
N ARG A 20 -31.81 -57.52 10.55
CA ARG A 20 -32.57 -56.41 11.12
C ARG A 20 -31.69 -55.18 11.37
N ALA A 21 -30.49 -55.37 11.93
CA ALA A 21 -29.52 -54.29 12.10
C ALA A 21 -29.05 -53.72 10.75
N ALA A 22 -28.87 -54.56 9.72
CA ALA A 22 -28.52 -54.11 8.38
C ALA A 22 -29.65 -53.32 7.71
N VAL A 23 -30.92 -53.72 7.90
CA VAL A 23 -32.09 -52.99 7.40
C VAL A 23 -32.24 -51.64 8.13
N GLU A 24 -32.07 -51.60 9.45
CA GLU A 24 -32.08 -50.33 10.20
C GLU A 24 -30.95 -49.40 9.75
N ALA A 25 -29.73 -49.93 9.54
CA ALA A 25 -28.62 -49.16 9.00
C ALA A 25 -28.88 -48.65 7.57
N LEU A 26 -29.53 -49.46 6.71
CA LEU A 26 -29.91 -49.06 5.36
C LEU A 26 -30.92 -47.92 5.39
N THR A 27 -31.99 -48.03 6.18
CA THR A 27 -33.00 -46.97 6.31
C THR A 27 -32.43 -45.68 6.90
N ALA A 28 -31.51 -45.77 7.87
CA ALA A 28 -30.80 -44.61 8.40
C ALA A 28 -29.91 -43.94 7.32
N SER A 29 -29.26 -44.74 6.47
CA SER A 29 -28.47 -44.24 5.35
C SER A 29 -29.35 -43.60 4.27
N GLU A 30 -30.52 -44.15 3.97
CA GLU A 30 -31.47 -43.58 3.01
C GLU A 30 -31.99 -42.21 3.47
N VAL A 31 -32.36 -42.08 4.75
CA VAL A 31 -32.78 -40.79 5.33
C VAL A 31 -31.65 -39.77 5.34
N ALA A 32 -30.40 -40.20 5.58
CA ALA A 32 -29.25 -39.31 5.53
C ALA A 32 -28.97 -38.82 4.10
N VAL A 33 -29.11 -39.70 3.09
CA VAL A 33 -28.95 -39.34 1.67
C VAL A 33 -30.04 -38.37 1.23
N GLU A 34 -31.30 -38.58 1.62
CA GLU A 34 -32.40 -37.69 1.28
C GLU A 34 -32.22 -36.29 1.88
N LYS A 35 -31.78 -36.21 3.15
CA LYS A 35 -31.42 -34.92 3.78
C LYS A 35 -30.25 -34.23 3.06
N ALA A 36 -29.23 -34.98 2.65
CA ALA A 36 -28.09 -34.44 1.93
C ALA A 36 -28.49 -33.93 0.54
N GLN A 37 -29.40 -34.62 -0.17
CA GLN A 37 -29.94 -34.18 -1.45
C GLN A 37 -30.75 -32.89 -1.30
N GLN A 38 -31.64 -32.81 -0.30
CA GLN A 38 -32.41 -31.59 -0.03
C GLN A 38 -31.51 -30.39 0.29
N ALA A 39 -30.46 -30.57 1.08
CA ALA A 39 -29.49 -29.52 1.37
C ALA A 39 -28.73 -29.07 0.11
N LEU A 40 -28.36 -30.02 -0.77
CA LEU A 40 -27.64 -29.73 -2.00
C LEU A 40 -28.51 -28.98 -3.02
N ASP A 41 -29.79 -29.34 -3.13
CA ASP A 41 -30.75 -28.62 -3.98
C ASP A 41 -31.02 -27.21 -3.45
N PHE A 42 -31.10 -27.03 -2.14
CA PHE A 42 -31.20 -25.70 -1.51
C PHE A 42 -29.98 -24.83 -1.83
N SER A 43 -28.76 -25.35 -1.64
CA SER A 43 -27.53 -24.63 -1.96
C SER A 43 -27.39 -24.30 -3.46
N ARG A 44 -27.88 -25.17 -4.35
CA ARG A 44 -27.92 -24.88 -5.80
C ARG A 44 -28.86 -23.72 -6.13
N MET A 45 -30.02 -23.65 -5.48
CA MET A 45 -30.93 -22.52 -5.68
C MET A 45 -30.34 -21.19 -5.17
N GLU A 46 -29.69 -21.20 -4.00
CA GLU A 46 -29.01 -20.00 -3.49
C GLU A 46 -27.86 -19.54 -4.40
N LEU A 47 -27.05 -20.48 -4.92
CA LEU A 47 -25.99 -20.16 -5.88
C LEU A 47 -26.54 -19.52 -7.16
N GLY A 48 -27.64 -20.05 -7.71
CA GLY A 48 -28.30 -19.45 -8.87
C GLY A 48 -28.82 -18.03 -8.61
N ALA A 49 -29.40 -17.79 -7.43
CA ALA A 49 -29.84 -16.46 -7.01
C ALA A 49 -28.66 -15.47 -6.90
N LEU A 50 -27.55 -15.90 -6.28
CA LEU A 50 -26.34 -15.09 -6.14
C LEU A 50 -25.69 -14.78 -7.50
N GLU A 51 -25.63 -15.75 -8.41
CA GLU A 51 -25.11 -15.53 -9.77
C GLU A 51 -25.95 -14.52 -10.55
N SER A 52 -27.28 -14.58 -10.41
CA SER A 52 -28.20 -13.62 -11.05
C SER A 52 -27.99 -12.20 -10.50
N SER A 53 -27.83 -12.05 -9.19
CA SER A 53 -27.55 -10.77 -8.53
C SER A 53 -26.19 -10.22 -8.96
N ARG A 54 -25.18 -11.09 -9.07
CA ARG A 54 -23.85 -10.70 -9.55
C ARG A 54 -23.88 -10.19 -10.99
N GLN A 55 -24.66 -10.83 -11.87
CA GLN A 55 -24.83 -10.36 -13.25
C GLN A 55 -25.55 -9.01 -13.32
N ASP A 56 -26.58 -8.79 -12.49
CA ASP A 56 -27.31 -7.52 -12.45
C ASP A 56 -26.43 -6.37 -11.93
N LEU A 57 -25.69 -6.61 -10.83
CA LEU A 57 -24.69 -5.67 -10.33
C LEU A 57 -23.60 -5.38 -11.36
N GLY A 58 -23.14 -6.39 -12.10
CA GLY A 58 -22.18 -6.22 -13.19
C GLY A 58 -22.70 -5.32 -14.30
N ARG A 59 -23.99 -5.45 -14.68
CA ARG A 59 -24.64 -4.56 -15.65
C ARG A 59 -24.75 -3.12 -15.14
N ARG A 60 -25.11 -2.92 -13.87
CA ARG A 60 -25.17 -1.59 -13.24
C ARG A 60 -23.80 -0.91 -13.22
N VAL A 61 -22.74 -1.64 -12.87
CA VAL A 61 -21.36 -1.12 -12.89
C VAL A 61 -20.93 -0.75 -14.31
N ALA A 62 -21.29 -1.55 -15.32
CA ALA A 62 -20.99 -1.22 -16.71
C ALA A 62 -21.71 0.07 -17.17
N GLN A 63 -22.96 0.29 -16.74
CA GLN A 63 -23.70 1.53 -17.01
C GLN A 63 -23.02 2.77 -16.38
N PHE A 64 -22.49 2.66 -15.16
CA PHE A 64 -21.74 3.75 -14.53
C PHE A 64 -20.41 4.06 -15.23
N ARG A 65 -19.78 3.09 -15.89
CA ARG A 65 -18.52 3.31 -16.63
C ARG A 65 -18.71 4.00 -17.98
N THR A 66 -19.92 3.98 -18.53
CA THR A 66 -20.26 4.67 -19.79
C THR A 66 -20.68 6.13 -19.60
N ASP A 67 -20.74 6.63 -18.37
CA ASP A 67 -21.11 8.02 -18.08
C ASP A 67 -19.95 8.97 -18.45
N PRO A 68 -20.12 9.93 -19.38
CA PRO A 68 -19.04 10.76 -19.94
C PRO A 68 -18.25 11.61 -18.93
N ILE A 69 -18.72 11.72 -17.69
CA ILE A 69 -18.04 12.41 -16.58
C ILE A 69 -16.82 11.60 -16.08
N LEU A 70 -16.85 10.27 -16.20
CA LEU A 70 -15.83 9.36 -15.65
C LEU A 70 -14.86 8.82 -16.71
N ALA A 71 -15.02 9.18 -17.99
CA ALA A 71 -14.19 8.71 -19.09
C ALA A 71 -12.78 9.35 -19.17
N SER A 72 -12.37 10.12 -18.15
CA SER A 72 -11.02 10.70 -18.08
C SER A 72 -10.23 10.02 -16.96
N ASP A 73 -9.28 9.17 -17.35
CA ASP A 73 -8.51 8.27 -16.47
C ASP A 73 -7.55 8.99 -15.48
N SER A 74 -7.68 10.30 -15.26
CA SER A 74 -6.88 10.99 -14.24
C SER A 74 -7.61 12.17 -13.58
N LEU A 75 -7.54 12.20 -12.25
CA LEU A 75 -8.03 13.27 -11.37
C LEU A 75 -7.66 14.71 -11.80
N PRO A 76 -6.47 14.99 -12.38
CA PRO A 76 -6.19 16.33 -12.93
C PRO A 76 -7.06 16.70 -14.14
N LEU A 77 -7.39 15.77 -15.04
CA LEU A 77 -8.23 16.06 -16.22
C LEU A 77 -9.69 16.32 -15.85
N ALA A 78 -10.22 15.57 -14.87
CA ALA A 78 -11.57 15.83 -14.33
C ALA A 78 -11.65 17.20 -13.63
N ARG A 79 -10.58 17.63 -12.95
CA ARG A 79 -10.50 18.95 -12.32
C ARG A 79 -10.40 20.08 -13.37
N GLU A 80 -9.69 19.85 -14.47
CA GLU A 80 -9.60 20.78 -15.60
C GLU A 80 -10.96 20.95 -16.31
N SER A 81 -11.70 19.84 -16.51
CA SER A 81 -13.03 19.84 -17.13
C SER A 81 -14.08 20.54 -16.26
N LEU A 82 -14.08 20.28 -14.95
CA LEU A 82 -14.93 20.99 -13.99
C LEU A 82 -14.59 22.49 -13.91
N ARG A 83 -13.31 22.86 -14.05
CA ARG A 83 -12.87 24.26 -14.08
C ARG A 83 -13.37 24.97 -15.34
N GLN A 84 -13.28 24.33 -16.51
CA GLN A 84 -13.83 24.86 -17.77
C GLN A 84 -15.36 25.02 -17.72
N GLN A 85 -16.09 24.11 -17.08
CA GLN A 85 -17.54 24.27 -16.88
C GLN A 85 -17.90 25.38 -15.87
N LEU A 86 -17.08 25.57 -14.82
CA LEU A 86 -17.26 26.69 -13.89
C LEU A 86 -16.98 28.06 -14.55
N ASP A 87 -15.95 28.13 -15.39
CA ASP A 87 -15.61 29.35 -16.12
C ASP A 87 -16.67 29.71 -17.19
N SER A 88 -17.37 28.73 -17.77
CA SER A 88 -18.48 28.99 -18.70
C SER A 88 -19.78 29.44 -18.02
N ILE A 89 -20.00 29.09 -16.74
CA ILE A 89 -21.18 29.48 -15.95
C ILE A 89 -21.00 30.87 -15.29
N ALA A 90 -19.76 31.29 -15.00
CA ALA A 90 -19.46 32.58 -14.41
C ALA A 90 -20.06 33.82 -15.14
N PRO A 91 -20.02 33.95 -16.49
CA PRO A 91 -20.64 35.09 -17.18
C PRO A 91 -22.17 35.09 -17.12
N ALA A 92 -22.82 33.92 -17.06
CA ALA A 92 -24.27 33.81 -16.90
C ALA A 92 -24.74 34.25 -15.51
N LYS A 93 -23.99 33.88 -14.47
CA LYS A 93 -24.23 34.33 -13.10
C LYS A 93 -24.07 35.84 -12.95
N LYS A 94 -23.06 36.43 -13.61
CA LYS A 94 -22.81 37.87 -13.60
C LYS A 94 -23.93 38.66 -14.29
N ARG A 95 -24.46 38.16 -15.42
CA ARG A 95 -25.64 38.75 -16.10
C ARG A 95 -26.90 38.73 -15.21
N LEU A 96 -27.12 37.65 -14.47
CA LEU A 96 -28.28 37.55 -13.55
C LEU A 96 -28.15 38.47 -12.34
N THR A 97 -26.94 38.68 -11.81
CA THR A 97 -26.72 39.65 -10.72
C THR A 97 -26.88 41.10 -11.20
N ASP A 98 -26.43 41.42 -12.41
CA ASP A 98 -26.56 42.74 -13.00
C ASP A 98 -28.04 43.07 -13.34
N GLN A 99 -28.81 42.08 -13.80
CA GLN A 99 -30.26 42.22 -14.03
C GLN A 99 -31.06 42.37 -12.74
N ARG A 100 -30.66 41.71 -11.65
CA ARG A 100 -31.32 41.81 -10.35
C ARG A 100 -31.11 43.17 -9.67
N ALA A 101 -29.99 43.85 -9.96
CA ALA A 101 -29.70 45.19 -9.45
C ALA A 101 -30.42 46.32 -10.21
N ALA A 102 -31.02 46.03 -11.37
CA ALA A 102 -31.66 47.01 -12.26
C ALA A 102 -33.20 47.08 -12.14
N LEU A 103 -33.79 46.46 -11.12
CA LEU A 103 -35.24 46.49 -10.87
C LEU A 103 -35.57 47.45 -9.72
N ASP A 104 -36.27 48.55 -10.03
CA ASP A 104 -36.80 49.49 -9.04
C ASP A 104 -38.01 48.93 -8.27
N ALA A 105 -38.25 49.48 -7.08
CA ALA A 105 -39.15 48.96 -6.05
C ALA A 105 -40.66 49.03 -6.40
N LEU A 106 -41.41 48.04 -5.90
CA LEU A 106 -42.87 47.90 -6.04
C LEU A 106 -43.65 49.12 -5.49
N PRO A 107 -44.74 49.57 -6.16
CA PRO A 107 -45.65 50.57 -5.62
C PRO A 107 -46.51 50.01 -4.48
N SER A 108 -46.80 50.83 -3.48
CA SER A 108 -47.57 50.48 -2.28
C SER A 108 -49.06 50.26 -2.57
N PRO A 109 -49.75 49.39 -1.81
CA PRO A 109 -51.16 49.02 -2.01
C PRO A 109 -52.15 50.20 -2.03
N GLU A 110 -51.83 51.32 -1.36
CA GLU A 110 -52.66 52.54 -1.39
C GLU A 110 -52.75 53.19 -2.79
N ALA A 111 -51.74 53.03 -3.65
CA ALA A 111 -51.75 53.56 -5.01
C ALA A 111 -52.60 52.69 -5.96
N PHE A 112 -52.81 51.41 -5.61
CA PHE A 112 -53.63 50.48 -6.40
C PHE A 112 -55.13 50.71 -6.14
N GLU A 113 -55.53 50.89 -4.89
CA GLU A 113 -56.94 51.18 -4.55
C GLU A 113 -57.41 52.54 -5.09
N GLN A 114 -56.52 53.55 -5.13
CA GLN A 114 -56.83 54.86 -5.73
C GLN A 114 -57.03 54.79 -7.24
N THR A 115 -56.29 53.91 -7.92
CA THR A 115 -56.41 53.74 -9.39
C THR A 115 -57.63 52.91 -9.77
N GLU A 116 -58.02 51.92 -8.96
CA GLU A 116 -59.27 51.17 -9.12
C GLU A 116 -60.51 52.08 -8.90
N GLY A 117 -60.47 52.97 -7.89
CA GLY A 117 -61.53 53.96 -7.66
C GLY A 117 -61.66 54.96 -8.81
N ALA A 118 -60.54 55.45 -9.36
CA ALA A 118 -60.52 56.34 -10.51
C ALA A 118 -61.09 55.65 -11.77
N PHE A 119 -60.74 54.38 -12.00
CA PHE A 119 -61.24 53.58 -13.12
C PHE A 119 -62.77 53.40 -13.07
N ASN A 120 -63.31 53.00 -11.91
CA ASN A 120 -64.75 52.82 -11.74
C ASN A 120 -65.54 54.14 -11.93
N SER A 121 -64.96 55.27 -11.50
CA SER A 121 -65.58 56.59 -11.72
C SER A 121 -65.58 57.03 -13.19
N ALA A 122 -64.50 56.72 -13.92
CA ALA A 122 -64.39 56.99 -15.36
C ALA A 122 -65.36 56.12 -16.17
N GLN A 123 -65.58 54.88 -15.76
CA GLN A 123 -66.52 53.97 -16.40
C GLN A 123 -67.97 54.44 -16.25
N GLN A 124 -68.36 54.93 -15.06
CA GLN A 124 -69.67 55.53 -14.84
C GLN A 124 -69.89 56.83 -15.64
N MET A 125 -68.87 57.68 -15.78
CA MET A 125 -68.96 58.89 -16.60
C MET A 125 -69.08 58.57 -18.09
N LEU A 126 -68.46 57.48 -18.57
CA LEU A 126 -68.52 57.05 -19.96
C LEU A 126 -69.91 56.49 -20.33
N ASP A 127 -70.56 55.77 -19.42
CA ASP A 127 -71.94 55.32 -19.61
C ASP A 127 -72.94 56.49 -19.61
N LEU A 128 -72.72 57.53 -18.79
CA LEU A 128 -73.54 58.73 -18.74
C LEU A 128 -73.40 59.57 -20.04
N ALA A 129 -72.19 59.66 -20.60
CA ALA A 129 -71.93 60.31 -21.87
C ALA A 129 -72.58 59.58 -23.07
N ARG A 130 -72.63 58.24 -23.05
CA ARG A 130 -73.32 57.45 -24.08
C ARG A 130 -74.84 57.68 -24.08
N VAL A 131 -75.45 57.81 -22.91
CA VAL A 131 -76.89 58.15 -22.80
C VAL A 131 -77.15 59.55 -23.37
N GLN A 132 -76.33 60.54 -23.02
CA GLN A 132 -76.46 61.90 -23.55
C GLN A 132 -76.26 61.99 -25.07
N GLN A 133 -75.34 61.18 -25.63
CA GLN A 133 -75.14 61.09 -27.07
C GLN A 133 -76.39 60.54 -27.80
N SER A 134 -77.06 59.53 -27.21
CA SER A 134 -78.30 58.97 -27.77
C SER A 134 -79.50 59.92 -27.68
N GLU A 135 -79.57 60.77 -26.65
CA GLU A 135 -80.57 61.84 -26.55
C GLU A 135 -80.31 62.97 -27.56
N ALA A 136 -79.04 63.29 -27.84
CA ALA A 136 -78.68 64.28 -28.82
C ALA A 136 -78.99 63.83 -30.26
N SER A 137 -78.77 62.55 -30.60
CA SER A 137 -79.09 62.00 -31.93
C SER A 137 -80.59 61.98 -32.19
N THR A 138 -81.40 61.62 -31.18
CA THR A 138 -82.88 61.62 -31.31
C THR A 138 -83.46 63.03 -31.46
N ARG A 139 -82.87 64.05 -30.82
CA ARG A 139 -83.24 65.47 -31.06
C ARG A 139 -82.86 65.95 -32.45
N LEU A 140 -81.74 65.45 -32.99
CA LEU A 140 -81.30 65.75 -34.36
C LEU A 140 -82.27 65.15 -35.39
N ASP A 141 -82.73 63.92 -35.18
CA ASP A 141 -83.74 63.28 -36.03
C ASP A 141 -85.09 64.01 -35.98
N GLN A 142 -85.50 64.53 -34.81
CA GLN A 142 -86.70 65.35 -34.66
C GLN A 142 -86.59 66.73 -35.36
N ALA A 143 -85.41 67.35 -35.34
CA ALA A 143 -85.16 68.63 -36.02
C ALA A 143 -85.11 68.47 -37.55
N VAL A 144 -84.56 67.36 -38.05
CA VAL A 144 -84.55 67.02 -39.48
C VAL A 144 -85.97 66.72 -39.99
N ALA A 145 -86.83 66.09 -39.17
CA ALA A 145 -88.25 65.89 -39.48
C ALA A 145 -89.05 67.21 -39.50
N ALA A 146 -88.73 68.17 -38.62
CA ALA A 146 -89.39 69.48 -38.58
C ALA A 146 -89.00 70.38 -39.78
N LEU A 147 -87.75 70.28 -40.26
CA LEU A 147 -87.26 70.99 -41.45
C LEU A 147 -87.89 70.46 -42.76
N ALA A 148 -88.20 69.17 -42.82
CA ALA A 148 -88.90 68.57 -43.96
C ALA A 148 -90.40 68.97 -44.04
N ALA A 149 -91.00 69.42 -42.92
CA ALA A 149 -92.41 69.86 -42.88
C ALA A 149 -92.61 71.35 -43.25
N LEU A 150 -91.54 72.17 -43.19
CA LEU A 150 -91.61 73.62 -43.47
C LEU A 150 -91.34 73.98 -44.95
N THR A 151 -90.96 73.00 -45.78
CA THR A 151 -90.59 73.22 -47.19
C THR A 151 -91.73 72.98 -48.20
N SER A 152 -92.97 72.79 -47.73
CA SER A 152 -94.15 72.71 -48.60
C SER A 152 -95.16 73.84 -48.32
N GLY A 153 -95.23 74.82 -49.22
CA GLY A 153 -96.47 75.53 -49.53
C GLY A 153 -96.55 77.04 -49.29
N GLU A 154 -96.50 77.73 -50.42
CA GLU A 154 -97.25 78.95 -50.79
C GLU A 154 -96.67 80.38 -50.64
N PRO A 155 -96.86 81.22 -51.68
CA PRO A 155 -96.20 82.52 -51.84
C PRO A 155 -97.09 83.68 -51.41
N LEU A 156 -96.50 84.82 -51.00
CA LEU A 156 -97.13 86.13 -51.17
C LEU A 156 -96.09 87.25 -51.11
N ALA A 157 -96.16 88.10 -52.15
CA ALA A 157 -95.25 89.19 -52.46
C ALA A 157 -95.11 90.23 -51.33
N ARG A 158 -93.88 90.69 -51.09
CA ARG A 158 -93.60 91.90 -50.29
C ARG A 158 -92.40 92.69 -50.81
N THR A 159 -92.45 94.00 -50.55
CA THR A 159 -91.80 95.12 -51.23
C THR A 159 -90.38 95.45 -50.73
N LEU A 160 -89.62 96.17 -51.56
CA LEU A 160 -88.18 96.48 -51.49
C LEU A 160 -87.63 97.07 -50.17
N GLU A 161 -88.46 97.55 -49.24
CA GLU A 161 -88.02 98.04 -47.92
C GLU A 161 -87.84 96.92 -46.88
N GLN A 162 -88.35 95.71 -47.14
CA GLN A 162 -88.14 94.54 -46.26
C GLN A 162 -86.81 93.80 -46.58
N LEU A 163 -86.30 93.93 -47.82
CA LEU A 163 -85.05 93.31 -48.27
C LEU A 163 -83.77 93.91 -47.67
N THR A 164 -83.79 95.19 -47.26
CA THR A 164 -82.62 95.83 -46.62
C THR A 164 -82.51 95.49 -45.13
N ALA A 165 -83.64 95.26 -44.45
CA ALA A 165 -83.68 94.74 -43.09
C ALA A 165 -83.28 93.26 -43.04
N GLU A 166 -83.74 92.45 -44.00
CA GLU A 166 -83.33 91.04 -44.13
C GLU A 166 -81.85 90.88 -44.51
N LYS A 167 -81.29 91.75 -45.35
CA LYS A 167 -79.85 91.71 -45.67
C LYS A 167 -78.96 91.98 -44.45
N ALA A 168 -79.33 92.96 -43.61
CA ALA A 168 -78.59 93.23 -42.37
C ALA A 168 -78.75 92.09 -41.34
N GLN A 169 -79.93 91.47 -41.27
CA GLN A 169 -80.16 90.27 -40.47
C GLN A 169 -79.33 89.06 -40.98
N LEU A 170 -79.20 88.91 -42.30
CA LEU A 170 -78.42 87.85 -42.92
C LEU A 170 -76.91 88.06 -42.76
N GLU A 171 -76.40 89.29 -42.86
CA GLU A 171 -74.97 89.57 -42.60
C GLU A 171 -74.61 89.35 -41.12
N GLN A 172 -75.52 89.67 -40.19
CA GLN A 172 -75.34 89.37 -38.77
C GLN A 172 -75.42 87.87 -38.48
N GLN A 173 -76.32 87.14 -39.16
CA GLN A 173 -76.38 85.68 -39.08
C GLN A 173 -75.15 85.01 -39.69
N ILE A 174 -74.58 85.54 -40.77
CA ILE A 174 -73.33 85.02 -41.37
C ILE A 174 -72.14 85.24 -40.43
N SER A 175 -72.06 86.41 -39.77
CA SER A 175 -71.03 86.65 -38.75
C SER A 175 -71.17 85.71 -37.54
N ASP A 176 -72.40 85.49 -37.06
CA ASP A 176 -72.67 84.56 -35.96
C ASP A 176 -72.39 83.10 -36.36
N LEU A 177 -72.70 82.73 -37.60
CA LEU A 177 -72.43 81.39 -38.12
C LEU A 177 -70.94 81.16 -38.34
N ASN A 178 -70.18 82.15 -38.82
CA ASN A 178 -68.73 82.02 -38.93
C ASN A 178 -68.05 81.92 -37.55
N GLY A 179 -68.53 82.68 -36.54
CA GLY A 179 -68.07 82.50 -35.15
C GLY A 179 -68.43 81.11 -34.58
N LYS A 180 -69.60 80.57 -34.94
CA LYS A 180 -69.98 79.19 -34.60
C LYS A 180 -69.13 78.15 -35.35
N VAL A 181 -68.75 78.40 -36.60
CA VAL A 181 -67.89 77.50 -37.37
C VAL A 181 -66.47 77.50 -36.81
N GLU A 182 -65.88 78.64 -36.45
CA GLU A 182 -64.55 78.68 -35.82
C GLU A 182 -64.53 78.04 -34.41
N THR A 183 -65.60 78.20 -33.64
CA THR A 183 -65.74 77.51 -32.34
C THR A 183 -65.95 76.01 -32.51
N VAL A 184 -66.69 75.56 -33.53
CA VAL A 184 -66.84 74.14 -33.86
C VAL A 184 -65.55 73.55 -34.44
N GLN A 185 -64.79 74.31 -35.22
CA GLN A 185 -63.50 73.88 -35.77
C GLN A 185 -62.44 73.75 -34.69
N SER A 186 -62.35 74.70 -33.76
CA SER A 186 -61.46 74.58 -32.59
C SER A 186 -61.90 73.47 -31.63
N ALA A 187 -63.21 73.23 -31.48
CA ALA A 187 -63.74 72.06 -30.77
C ALA A 187 -63.40 70.74 -31.49
N LEU A 188 -63.41 70.71 -32.83
CA LEU A 188 -63.03 69.53 -33.61
C LEU A 188 -61.53 69.24 -33.50
N ASP A 189 -60.68 70.27 -33.60
CA ASP A 189 -59.23 70.12 -33.49
C ASP A 189 -58.82 69.66 -32.08
N THR A 190 -59.50 70.16 -31.02
CA THR A 190 -59.30 69.68 -29.64
C THR A 190 -59.77 68.23 -29.47
N GLN A 191 -60.90 67.84 -30.07
CA GLN A 191 -61.36 66.45 -30.07
C GLN A 191 -60.42 65.52 -30.86
N GLN A 192 -59.85 65.98 -31.98
CA GLN A 192 -58.85 65.22 -32.74
C GLN A 192 -57.56 65.04 -31.94
N HIS A 193 -57.13 66.06 -31.20
CA HIS A 193 -55.95 65.94 -30.35
C HIS A 193 -56.18 64.96 -29.19
N GLN A 194 -57.35 65.02 -28.55
CA GLN A 194 -57.77 64.06 -27.52
C GLN A 194 -57.88 62.63 -28.07
N LEU A 195 -58.34 62.45 -29.32
CA LEU A 195 -58.35 61.14 -29.98
C LEU A 195 -56.94 60.59 -30.17
N VAL A 196 -56.00 61.42 -30.63
CA VAL A 196 -54.59 61.03 -30.81
C VAL A 196 -53.96 60.66 -29.47
N GLU A 197 -54.19 61.44 -28.40
CA GLU A 197 -53.73 61.12 -27.04
C GLU A 197 -54.31 59.79 -26.52
N SER A 198 -55.61 59.54 -26.76
CA SER A 198 -56.24 58.28 -26.38
C SER A 198 -55.67 57.09 -27.15
N LEU A 199 -55.35 57.26 -28.44
CA LEU A 199 -54.72 56.23 -29.27
C LEU A 199 -53.28 55.94 -28.83
N THR A 200 -52.53 56.94 -28.38
CA THR A 200 -51.20 56.73 -27.80
C THR A 200 -51.28 55.98 -26.47
N ALA A 201 -52.24 56.34 -25.61
CA ALA A 201 -52.44 55.63 -24.34
C ALA A 201 -52.86 54.16 -24.56
N VAL A 202 -53.71 53.88 -25.55
CA VAL A 202 -54.07 52.50 -25.92
C VAL A 202 -52.84 51.70 -26.37
N LYS A 203 -51.96 52.30 -27.18
CA LYS A 203 -50.71 51.63 -27.62
C LYS A 203 -49.78 51.33 -26.45
N GLU A 204 -49.65 52.24 -25.49
CA GLU A 204 -48.85 52.01 -24.28
C GLU A 204 -49.42 50.87 -23.44
N ILE A 205 -50.75 50.81 -23.28
CA ILE A 205 -51.41 49.71 -22.57
C ILE A 205 -51.21 48.37 -23.31
N GLU A 206 -51.28 48.36 -24.64
CA GLU A 206 -51.03 47.16 -25.45
C GLU A 206 -49.59 46.63 -25.30
N GLU A 207 -48.59 47.52 -25.27
CA GLU A 207 -47.19 47.15 -25.00
C GLU A 207 -47.02 46.60 -23.58
N GLU A 208 -47.70 47.17 -22.59
CA GLU A 208 -47.64 46.70 -21.21
C GLU A 208 -48.33 45.34 -21.05
N ILE A 209 -49.45 45.10 -21.76
CA ILE A 209 -50.09 43.78 -21.85
C ILE A 209 -49.12 42.76 -22.46
N ARG A 210 -48.42 43.12 -23.54
CA ARG A 210 -47.41 42.22 -24.16
C ARG A 210 -46.27 41.90 -23.20
N ARG A 211 -45.77 42.88 -22.46
CA ARG A 211 -44.74 42.67 -21.43
C ARG A 211 -45.22 41.70 -20.35
N VAL A 212 -46.43 41.90 -19.82
CA VAL A 212 -47.03 41.01 -18.81
C VAL A 212 -47.24 39.60 -19.36
N GLN A 213 -47.69 39.45 -20.60
CA GLN A 213 -47.82 38.15 -21.26
C GLN A 213 -46.47 37.42 -21.40
N THR A 214 -45.42 38.16 -21.74
CA THR A 214 -44.06 37.60 -21.87
C THR A 214 -43.53 37.12 -20.51
N LEU A 215 -43.77 37.89 -19.44
CA LEU A 215 -43.43 37.49 -18.07
C LEU A 215 -44.21 36.24 -17.62
N LEU A 216 -45.51 36.17 -17.93
CA LEU A 216 -46.32 34.98 -17.63
C LEU A 216 -45.80 33.73 -18.34
N LEU A 217 -45.36 33.85 -19.58
CA LEU A 217 -44.74 32.74 -20.32
C LEU A 217 -43.43 32.30 -19.68
N GLN A 218 -42.59 33.24 -19.24
CA GLN A 218 -41.34 32.93 -18.53
C GLN A 218 -41.59 32.23 -17.19
N ILE A 219 -42.59 32.68 -16.42
CA ILE A 219 -42.99 32.05 -15.16
C ILE A 219 -43.54 30.65 -15.40
N ARG A 220 -44.35 30.45 -16.45
CA ARG A 220 -44.85 29.11 -16.81
C ARG A 220 -43.73 28.18 -17.28
N ALA A 221 -42.75 28.69 -18.02
CA ALA A 221 -41.59 27.90 -18.46
C ALA A 221 -40.75 27.44 -17.26
N SER A 222 -40.43 28.34 -16.32
CA SER A 222 -39.68 27.97 -15.11
C SER A 222 -40.46 27.04 -14.18
N TRP A 223 -41.79 27.17 -14.14
CA TRP A 223 -42.68 26.25 -13.42
C TRP A 223 -42.62 24.83 -14.00
N GLN A 224 -42.67 24.71 -15.32
CA GLN A 224 -42.54 23.43 -16.02
C GLN A 224 -41.14 22.82 -15.90
N GLU A 225 -40.08 23.63 -15.94
CA GLU A 225 -38.70 23.16 -15.71
C GLU A 225 -38.51 22.53 -14.32
N GLN A 226 -39.33 22.91 -13.34
CA GLN A 226 -39.30 22.34 -11.98
C GLN A 226 -40.24 21.13 -11.82
N ASP A 227 -40.73 20.54 -12.91
CA ASP A 227 -41.70 19.43 -12.93
C ASP A 227 -42.97 19.70 -12.11
N LEU A 228 -43.35 20.97 -11.95
CA LEU A 228 -44.58 21.35 -11.28
C LEU A 228 -45.76 21.27 -12.28
N THR A 229 -46.76 20.46 -11.94
CA THR A 229 -47.94 20.25 -12.80
C THR A 229 -49.01 21.30 -12.54
N GLY A 230 -49.53 21.93 -13.59
CA GLY A 230 -50.64 22.91 -13.50
C GLY A 230 -50.22 24.37 -13.73
N ASP A 231 -51.12 25.30 -13.42
CA ASP A 231 -50.82 26.74 -13.44
C ASP A 231 -49.96 27.15 -12.22
N PRO A 232 -49.16 28.23 -12.32
CA PRO A 232 -48.29 28.72 -11.26
C PRO A 232 -49.10 29.29 -10.09
N LEU A 233 -49.60 28.40 -9.24
CA LEU A 233 -50.38 28.69 -8.05
C LEU A 233 -49.56 28.34 -6.80
N ALA A 234 -49.64 29.20 -5.78
CA ALA A 234 -48.92 29.00 -4.52
C ALA A 234 -49.24 27.63 -3.86
N GLU A 235 -50.48 27.16 -3.99
CA GLU A 235 -50.93 25.89 -3.44
C GLU A 235 -50.22 24.68 -4.06
N ALA A 236 -49.98 24.70 -5.38
CA ALA A 236 -49.30 23.61 -6.09
C ALA A 236 -47.80 23.54 -5.74
N ALA A 237 -47.15 24.69 -5.54
CA ALA A 237 -45.78 24.75 -5.03
C ALA A 237 -45.68 24.21 -3.60
N GLN A 238 -46.60 24.61 -2.72
CA GLN A 238 -46.65 24.12 -1.33
C GLN A 238 -46.93 22.62 -1.24
N ALA A 239 -47.82 22.09 -2.09
CA ALA A 239 -48.08 20.65 -2.15
C ALA A 239 -46.84 19.86 -2.58
N ARG A 240 -46.11 20.35 -3.61
CA ARG A 240 -44.86 19.71 -4.03
C ARG A 240 -43.79 19.80 -2.95
N GLU A 241 -43.64 20.94 -2.31
CA GLU A 241 -42.72 21.12 -1.18
C GLU A 241 -43.05 20.15 -0.03
N ALA A 242 -44.33 19.98 0.31
CA ALA A 242 -44.76 19.03 1.33
C ALA A 242 -44.41 17.59 0.94
N THR A 243 -44.60 17.21 -0.34
CA THR A 243 -44.19 15.87 -0.81
C THR A 243 -42.67 15.68 -0.75
N LEU A 244 -41.89 16.69 -1.15
CA LEU A 244 -40.43 16.63 -1.09
C LEU A 244 -39.94 16.53 0.36
N ARG A 245 -40.50 17.31 1.27
CA ARG A 245 -40.23 17.20 2.71
C ARG A 245 -40.58 15.83 3.25
N ALA A 246 -41.73 15.27 2.88
CA ALA A 246 -42.09 13.90 3.25
C ALA A 246 -41.08 12.86 2.74
N THR A 247 -40.67 12.97 1.46
CA THR A 247 -39.64 12.07 0.91
C THR A 247 -38.28 12.23 1.59
N LEU A 248 -37.89 13.45 1.95
CA LEU A 248 -36.66 13.70 2.70
C LEU A 248 -36.70 13.04 4.07
N THR A 249 -37.79 13.23 4.83
CA THR A 249 -37.93 12.58 6.16
C THR A 249 -37.89 11.05 6.07
N LEU A 250 -38.42 10.49 4.99
CA LEU A 250 -38.41 9.05 4.75
C LEU A 250 -37.00 8.56 4.39
N LEU A 251 -36.27 9.30 3.54
CA LEU A 251 -34.87 9.01 3.21
C LEU A 251 -33.95 9.14 4.43
N GLU A 252 -34.14 10.16 5.27
CA GLU A 252 -33.43 10.31 6.54
C GLU A 252 -33.68 9.11 7.47
N GLY A 253 -34.92 8.61 7.51
CA GLY A 253 -35.27 7.38 8.22
C GLY A 253 -34.51 6.15 7.69
N TYR A 254 -34.39 6.01 6.37
CA TYR A 254 -33.61 4.91 5.78
C TYR A 254 -32.11 5.04 6.03
N VAL A 255 -31.55 6.25 5.99
CA VAL A 255 -30.13 6.46 6.32
C VAL A 255 -29.87 6.07 7.77
N SER A 256 -30.73 6.49 8.71
CA SER A 256 -30.61 6.11 10.11
C SER A 256 -30.72 4.58 10.32
N ALA A 257 -31.63 3.92 9.60
CA ALA A 257 -31.74 2.46 9.64
C ALA A 257 -30.47 1.75 9.09
N LEU A 258 -29.89 2.26 8.00
CA LEU A 258 -28.64 1.74 7.44
C LEU A 258 -27.45 1.93 8.39
N GLU A 259 -27.37 3.08 9.07
CA GLU A 259 -26.36 3.31 10.11
C GLU A 259 -26.53 2.32 11.27
N GLY A 260 -27.77 2.04 11.69
CA GLY A 260 -28.08 1.03 12.70
C GLY A 260 -27.60 -0.36 12.30
N ILE A 261 -27.90 -0.80 11.07
CA ILE A 261 -27.43 -2.08 10.52
C ILE A 261 -25.89 -2.10 10.46
N GLY A 262 -25.24 -0.99 10.09
CA GLY A 262 -23.79 -0.89 10.07
C GLY A 262 -23.15 -1.11 11.45
N VAL A 263 -23.76 -0.54 12.49
CA VAL A 263 -23.34 -0.77 13.89
C VAL A 263 -23.50 -2.24 14.26
N GLU A 264 -24.64 -2.86 13.94
CA GLU A 264 -24.89 -4.28 14.21
C GLU A 264 -23.89 -5.20 13.49
N ILE A 265 -23.61 -4.96 12.21
CA ILE A 265 -22.61 -5.72 11.44
C ILE A 265 -21.23 -5.61 12.11
N SER A 266 -20.85 -4.42 12.57
CA SER A 266 -19.56 -4.22 13.26
C SER A 266 -19.48 -4.98 14.60
N ALA A 267 -20.60 -5.05 15.33
CA ALA A 267 -20.69 -5.82 16.56
C ALA A 267 -20.62 -7.32 16.28
N TRP A 268 -21.32 -7.80 15.25
CA TRP A 268 -21.27 -9.19 14.79
C TRP A 268 -19.89 -9.61 14.32
N ALA A 269 -19.17 -8.75 13.60
CA ALA A 269 -17.80 -9.02 13.17
C ALA A 269 -16.87 -9.21 14.38
N LYS A 270 -16.91 -8.32 15.37
CA LYS A 270 -16.14 -8.45 16.61
C LYS A 270 -16.48 -9.71 17.40
N LEU A 271 -17.77 -10.05 17.46
CA LEU A 271 -18.23 -11.27 18.13
C LEU A 271 -17.70 -12.52 17.39
N ASN A 272 -17.76 -12.54 16.07
CA ASN A 272 -17.21 -13.63 15.27
C ASN A 272 -15.69 -13.77 15.47
N ASP A 273 -14.94 -12.67 15.49
CA ASP A 273 -13.50 -12.69 15.77
C ASP A 273 -13.20 -13.23 17.17
N SER A 274 -13.97 -12.82 18.18
CA SER A 274 -13.84 -13.34 19.55
C SER A 274 -14.17 -14.83 19.63
N GLN A 275 -15.17 -15.31 18.88
CA GLN A 275 -15.51 -16.73 18.81
C GLN A 275 -14.44 -17.54 18.10
N LEU A 276 -13.83 -17.01 17.03
CA LEU A 276 -12.70 -17.65 16.37
C LEU A 276 -11.48 -17.74 17.29
N ALA A 277 -11.17 -16.66 18.00
CA ALA A 277 -10.12 -16.66 19.01
C ALA A 277 -10.39 -17.70 20.10
N GLN A 278 -11.63 -17.76 20.62
CA GLN A 278 -12.00 -18.75 21.62
C GLN A 278 -11.89 -20.18 21.09
N ARG A 279 -12.32 -20.45 19.85
CA ARG A 279 -12.16 -21.78 19.22
C ARG A 279 -10.70 -22.18 19.07
N LEU A 280 -9.82 -21.25 18.74
CA LEU A 280 -8.38 -21.51 18.66
C LEU A 280 -7.80 -21.81 20.05
N ILE A 281 -8.21 -21.06 21.06
CA ILE A 281 -7.84 -21.31 22.45
C ILE A 281 -8.34 -22.69 22.89
N ASP A 282 -9.61 -23.02 22.65
CA ASP A 282 -10.20 -24.31 23.01
C ASP A 282 -9.52 -25.48 22.28
N ALA A 283 -9.18 -25.31 21.00
CA ALA A 283 -8.44 -26.32 20.23
C ALA A 283 -7.04 -26.59 20.81
N GLN A 284 -6.37 -25.57 21.36
CA GLN A 284 -5.07 -25.72 22.01
C GLN A 284 -5.16 -26.19 23.47
N ARG A 285 -6.23 -25.77 24.16
CA ARG A 285 -6.51 -26.10 25.55
C ARG A 285 -6.89 -27.57 25.73
N LEU A 286 -7.50 -28.18 24.70
CA LEU A 286 -8.04 -29.55 24.77
C LEU A 286 -8.97 -29.67 26.00
N ASP A 287 -8.80 -30.72 26.83
CA ASP A 287 -9.63 -30.98 28.01
C ASP A 287 -9.23 -30.17 29.27
N ARG A 288 -8.28 -29.23 29.16
CA ARG A 288 -7.80 -28.47 30.33
C ARG A 288 -8.77 -27.33 30.69
N SER A 289 -8.82 -26.98 31.97
CA SER A 289 -9.42 -25.70 32.37
C SER A 289 -8.55 -24.53 31.88
N GLU A 290 -9.14 -23.34 31.77
CA GLU A 290 -8.42 -22.14 31.33
C GLU A 290 -7.27 -21.78 32.27
N GLU A 291 -7.50 -21.82 33.58
CA GLU A 291 -6.51 -21.58 34.62
C GLU A 291 -5.35 -22.60 34.54
N ALA A 292 -5.66 -23.87 34.31
CA ALA A 292 -4.64 -24.91 34.15
C ALA A 292 -3.83 -24.76 32.86
N PHE A 293 -4.44 -24.26 31.78
CA PHE A 293 -3.75 -24.01 30.53
C PHE A 293 -2.86 -22.77 30.61
N GLU A 294 -3.30 -21.71 31.28
CA GLU A 294 -2.48 -20.53 31.58
C GLU A 294 -1.25 -20.91 32.42
N ALA A 295 -1.44 -21.69 33.49
CA ALA A 295 -0.33 -22.18 34.30
C ALA A 295 0.67 -23.00 33.46
N TYR A 296 0.17 -23.89 32.60
CA TYR A 296 1.02 -24.66 31.68
C TYR A 296 1.80 -23.77 30.69
N LEU A 297 1.17 -22.76 30.10
CA LEU A 297 1.83 -21.84 29.19
C LEU A 297 2.92 -21.05 29.91
N ASN A 298 2.64 -20.55 31.11
CA ASN A 298 3.62 -19.84 31.93
C ASN A 298 4.81 -20.74 32.29
N ASP A 299 4.56 -22.00 32.69
CA ASP A 299 5.62 -22.97 32.97
C ASP A 299 6.45 -23.28 31.71
N SER A 300 5.80 -23.47 30.56
CA SER A 300 6.48 -23.70 29.28
C SER A 300 7.32 -22.49 28.86
N ILE A 301 6.82 -21.26 29.03
CA ILE A 301 7.54 -20.03 28.75
C ILE A 301 8.74 -19.90 29.68
N ASN A 302 8.57 -20.18 30.97
CA ASN A 302 9.65 -20.12 31.95
C ASN A 302 10.72 -21.19 31.67
N ALA A 303 10.31 -22.41 31.30
CA ALA A 303 11.23 -23.46 30.88
C ALA A 303 12.02 -23.05 29.62
N ALA A 304 11.34 -22.51 28.59
CA ALA A 304 11.98 -22.01 27.37
C ALA A 304 12.97 -20.87 27.66
N ARG A 305 12.59 -19.91 28.51
CA ARG A 305 13.48 -18.82 28.95
C ARG A 305 14.71 -19.34 29.68
N SER A 306 14.53 -20.32 30.58
CA SER A 306 15.66 -20.91 31.31
C SER A 306 16.63 -21.64 30.37
N SER A 307 16.12 -22.35 29.37
CA SER A 307 16.92 -23.00 28.33
C SER A 307 17.69 -21.99 27.48
N PHE A 308 17.03 -20.89 27.10
CA PHE A 308 17.66 -19.81 26.36
C PHE A 308 18.79 -19.16 27.16
N LEU A 309 18.58 -18.87 28.44
CA LEU A 309 19.62 -18.32 29.32
C LEU A 309 20.82 -19.26 29.43
N ARG A 310 20.60 -20.58 29.55
CA ARG A 310 21.68 -21.58 29.56
C ARG A 310 22.46 -21.58 28.25
N LEU A 311 21.79 -21.53 27.11
CA LEU A 311 22.44 -21.47 25.81
C LEU A 311 23.26 -20.18 25.64
N SER A 312 22.74 -19.04 26.11
CA SER A 312 23.47 -17.78 26.11
C SER A 312 24.75 -17.89 26.94
N LEU A 313 24.67 -18.42 28.17
CA LEU A 313 25.84 -18.61 29.02
C LEU A 313 26.90 -19.52 28.39
N ILE A 314 26.48 -20.57 27.69
CA ILE A 314 27.39 -21.47 26.97
C ILE A 314 28.05 -20.74 25.80
N SER A 315 27.29 -19.93 25.05
CA SER A 315 27.83 -19.10 23.97
C SER A 315 28.90 -18.15 24.50
N ASP A 316 28.58 -17.41 25.57
CA ASP A 316 29.52 -16.48 26.19
C ASP A 316 30.79 -17.19 26.69
N ALA A 317 30.65 -18.38 27.27
CA ALA A 317 31.79 -19.19 27.70
C ALA A 317 32.64 -19.69 26.52
N MET A 318 32.02 -20.02 25.38
CA MET A 318 32.74 -20.40 24.15
C MET A 318 33.49 -19.21 23.55
N ASP A 319 32.90 -18.02 23.56
CA ASP A 319 33.57 -16.80 23.07
C ASP A 319 34.76 -16.42 23.97
N LEU A 320 34.62 -16.58 25.29
CA LEU A 320 35.74 -16.41 26.23
C LEU A 320 36.86 -17.43 26.01
N LEU A 321 36.50 -18.70 25.74
CA LEU A 321 37.47 -19.75 25.43
C LEU A 321 38.20 -19.46 24.13
N ASP A 322 37.47 -19.10 23.06
CA ASP A 322 38.06 -18.72 21.77
C ASP A 322 39.01 -17.52 21.91
N GLY A 323 38.60 -16.49 22.65
CA GLY A 323 39.45 -15.36 22.96
C GLY A 323 40.72 -15.74 23.74
N SER A 324 40.62 -16.70 24.65
CA SER A 324 41.78 -17.21 25.42
C SER A 324 42.71 -18.06 24.55
N LEU A 325 42.15 -18.92 23.69
CA LEU A 325 42.91 -19.74 22.74
C LEU A 325 43.65 -18.87 21.73
N LYS A 326 43.02 -17.82 21.18
CA LYS A 326 43.68 -16.87 20.28
C LYS A 326 44.88 -16.19 20.93
N LYS A 327 44.73 -15.72 22.18
CA LYS A 327 45.85 -15.16 22.95
C LYS A 327 46.98 -16.17 23.16
N GLU A 328 46.64 -17.43 23.44
CA GLU A 328 47.66 -18.46 23.64
C GLU A 328 48.34 -18.85 22.32
N ILE A 329 47.61 -18.88 21.21
CA ILE A 329 48.18 -19.07 19.87
C ILE A 329 49.16 -17.92 19.56
N GLU A 330 48.78 -16.67 19.80
CA GLU A 330 49.66 -15.51 19.63
C GLU A 330 50.91 -15.61 20.53
N ASN A 331 50.75 -16.07 21.77
CA ASN A 331 51.88 -16.33 22.68
C ASN A 331 52.81 -17.39 22.09
N VAL A 332 52.30 -18.52 21.62
CA VAL A 332 53.09 -19.59 20.99
C VAL A 332 53.80 -19.06 19.73
N GLN A 333 53.11 -18.34 18.86
CA GLN A 333 53.70 -17.71 17.68
C GLN A 333 54.84 -16.76 18.04
N LYS A 334 54.68 -15.96 19.09
CA LYS A 334 55.74 -15.07 19.60
C LYS A 334 56.93 -15.85 20.16
N HIS A 335 56.70 -16.97 20.84
CA HIS A 335 57.78 -17.83 21.34
C HIS A 335 58.56 -18.50 20.20
N VAL A 336 57.86 -19.07 19.21
CA VAL A 336 58.47 -19.66 18.02
C VAL A 336 59.20 -18.60 17.19
N GLY A 337 58.64 -17.39 17.06
CA GLY A 337 59.27 -16.28 16.35
C GLY A 337 60.64 -15.87 16.93
N LYS A 338 60.84 -15.97 18.25
CA LYS A 338 62.14 -15.70 18.89
C LYS A 338 63.24 -16.67 18.45
N VAL A 339 62.88 -17.86 17.98
CA VAL A 339 63.83 -18.92 17.60
C VAL A 339 64.32 -18.75 16.16
N VAL A 340 63.56 -18.04 15.30
CA VAL A 340 63.85 -17.87 13.87
C VAL A 340 65.26 -17.35 13.57
N PRO A 341 65.81 -16.31 14.24
CA PRO A 341 67.16 -15.81 13.92
C PRO A 341 68.27 -16.83 14.19
N ARG A 342 68.10 -17.65 15.24
CA ARG A 342 69.06 -18.70 15.59
C ARG A 342 68.96 -19.88 14.64
N TRP A 343 67.73 -20.27 14.30
CA TRP A 343 67.48 -21.30 13.31
C TRP A 343 68.09 -20.95 11.95
N GLN A 344 67.94 -19.71 11.48
CA GLN A 344 68.59 -19.23 10.25
C GLN A 344 70.13 -19.31 10.33
N ALA A 345 70.73 -19.03 11.49
CA ALA A 345 72.17 -19.17 11.69
C ALA A 345 72.64 -20.63 11.61
N LEU A 346 71.87 -21.58 12.15
CA LEU A 346 72.16 -23.01 12.05
C LEU A 346 71.96 -23.53 10.62
N LEU A 347 70.91 -23.09 9.94
CA LEU A 347 70.65 -23.43 8.53
C LEU A 347 71.79 -23.01 7.60
N LYS A 348 72.35 -21.80 7.79
CA LYS A 348 73.51 -21.30 7.05
C LYS A 348 74.74 -22.21 7.15
N ARG A 349 74.86 -22.93 8.27
CA ARG A 349 75.99 -23.82 8.56
C ARG A 349 75.80 -25.24 7.99
N VAL A 350 74.57 -25.74 7.98
CA VAL A 350 74.25 -27.11 7.53
C VAL A 350 73.96 -27.16 6.03
N VAL A 351 73.17 -26.22 5.52
CA VAL A 351 72.71 -26.21 4.13
C VAL A 351 73.62 -25.34 3.27
N ARG A 352 74.26 -25.96 2.27
CA ARG A 352 75.20 -25.28 1.34
C ARG A 352 74.51 -24.30 0.39
N GLU A 353 73.24 -24.54 0.08
CA GLU A 353 72.48 -23.70 -0.84
C GLU A 353 72.03 -22.39 -0.20
N SER A 354 72.52 -21.28 -0.76
CA SER A 354 72.22 -19.90 -0.29
C SER A 354 70.73 -19.57 -0.27
N ARG A 355 69.91 -20.24 -1.10
CA ARG A 355 68.45 -20.05 -1.15
C ARG A 355 67.77 -20.30 0.21
N PHE A 356 68.26 -21.27 0.99
CA PHE A 356 67.66 -21.62 2.28
C PHE A 356 68.17 -20.77 3.45
N HIS A 357 69.15 -19.88 3.22
CA HIS A 357 69.74 -19.04 4.27
C HIS A 357 68.78 -17.95 4.77
N GLU A 358 67.82 -17.55 3.94
CA GLU A 358 66.76 -16.58 4.25
C GLU A 358 65.40 -17.26 4.46
N ALA A 359 65.39 -18.56 4.78
CA ALA A 359 64.16 -19.27 5.10
C ALA A 359 63.41 -18.54 6.22
N SER A 360 62.15 -18.22 5.94
CA SER A 360 61.27 -17.49 6.86
C SER A 360 60.11 -18.38 7.28
N LEU A 361 59.81 -18.36 8.58
CA LEU A 361 58.64 -19.02 9.12
C LEU A 361 57.44 -18.08 8.96
N LYS A 362 56.43 -18.52 8.19
CA LYS A 362 55.19 -17.78 7.96
C LYS A 362 54.04 -18.48 8.65
N PHE A 363 53.32 -17.71 9.46
CA PHE A 363 52.03 -18.13 10.01
C PHE A 363 50.93 -17.71 9.04
N PHE A 364 50.05 -18.64 8.70
CA PHE A 364 48.91 -18.38 7.82
C PHE A 364 47.70 -19.18 8.29
N ASN A 365 46.52 -18.64 8.06
CA ASN A 365 45.28 -19.35 8.34
C ASN A 365 44.83 -20.08 7.07
N SER A 366 44.59 -21.38 7.17
CA SER A 366 44.07 -22.20 6.09
C SER A 366 42.94 -23.07 6.62
N TYR A 367 41.76 -23.00 5.98
CA TYR A 367 40.55 -23.72 6.41
C TYR A 367 40.21 -23.51 7.89
N ASN A 368 40.28 -22.26 8.36
CA ASN A 368 40.02 -21.87 9.74
C ASN A 368 40.94 -22.55 10.76
N LYS A 369 42.16 -22.91 10.35
CA LYS A 369 43.22 -23.47 11.19
C LYS A 369 44.50 -22.69 10.97
N ASP A 370 45.09 -22.23 12.05
CA ASP A 370 46.40 -21.57 12.00
C ASP A 370 47.48 -22.62 11.72
N ARG A 371 48.25 -22.36 10.66
CA ARG A 371 49.36 -23.20 10.21
C ARG A 371 50.63 -22.39 10.15
N ALA A 372 51.75 -23.04 10.44
CA ALA A 372 53.07 -22.50 10.19
C ALA A 372 53.68 -23.23 8.98
N GLY A 373 54.23 -22.47 8.05
CA GLY A 373 54.96 -23.00 6.90
C GLY A 373 56.29 -22.29 6.76
N VAL A 374 57.28 -23.01 6.23
CA VAL A 374 58.58 -22.42 5.91
C VAL A 374 58.58 -22.04 4.44
N SER A 375 58.95 -20.79 4.16
CA SER A 375 59.03 -20.27 2.80
C SER A 375 60.39 -19.63 2.53
N VAL A 376 60.84 -19.77 1.29
CA VAL A 376 62.09 -19.21 0.78
C VAL A 376 61.78 -18.18 -0.31
N PRO A 377 62.48 -17.02 -0.35
CA PRO A 377 62.36 -16.07 -1.45
C PRO A 377 62.95 -16.67 -2.75
N LEU A 378 62.12 -16.81 -3.78
CA LEU A 378 62.53 -17.19 -5.13
C LEU A 378 62.09 -16.09 -6.11
N GLY A 379 63.01 -15.19 -6.44
CA GLY A 379 62.70 -13.98 -7.20
C GLY A 379 61.75 -13.06 -6.41
N ASN A 380 60.62 -12.66 -7.02
CA ASN A 380 59.61 -11.79 -6.38
C ASN A 380 58.55 -12.56 -5.58
N LYS A 381 58.64 -13.89 -5.45
CA LYS A 381 57.63 -14.72 -4.78
C LYS A 381 58.25 -15.55 -3.67
N ALA A 382 57.52 -15.73 -2.57
CA ALA A 382 57.89 -16.68 -1.53
C ALA A 382 57.26 -18.03 -1.84
N VAL A 383 58.07 -19.07 -1.95
CA VAL A 383 57.61 -20.43 -2.28
C VAL A 383 57.81 -21.34 -1.06
N PRO A 384 56.85 -22.24 -0.77
CA PRO A 384 57.03 -23.23 0.30
C PRO A 384 58.27 -24.09 0.08
N VAL A 385 59.05 -24.31 1.15
CA VAL A 385 60.25 -25.15 1.10
C VAL A 385 59.99 -26.59 0.66
N PRO A 386 58.90 -27.27 1.07
CA PRO A 386 58.60 -28.64 0.63
C PRO A 386 58.51 -28.83 -0.89
N ASP A 387 58.18 -27.78 -1.64
CA ASP A 387 58.00 -27.86 -3.09
C ASP A 387 59.32 -27.74 -3.88
N ILE A 388 60.41 -27.31 -3.22
CA ILE A 388 61.69 -27.02 -3.87
C ILE A 388 62.85 -27.83 -3.26
N ALA A 389 62.79 -28.14 -1.97
CA ALA A 389 63.88 -28.79 -1.24
C ALA A 389 63.96 -30.29 -1.50
N SER A 390 65.19 -30.82 -1.47
CA SER A 390 65.42 -32.27 -1.44
C SER A 390 65.06 -32.88 -0.08
N GLU A 391 64.88 -34.19 -0.02
CA GLU A 391 64.59 -34.91 1.24
C GLU A 391 65.66 -34.66 2.32
N ALA A 392 66.94 -34.63 1.93
CA ALA A 392 68.04 -34.31 2.84
C ALA A 392 67.95 -32.87 3.37
N GLN A 393 67.61 -31.91 2.51
CA GLN A 393 67.44 -30.49 2.89
C GLN A 393 66.24 -30.28 3.81
N LEU A 394 65.14 -31.03 3.60
CA LEU A 394 63.99 -31.01 4.49
C LEU A 394 64.34 -31.56 5.88
N THR A 395 65.12 -32.65 5.92
CA THR A 395 65.60 -33.25 7.16
C THR A 395 66.53 -32.29 7.92
N ASP A 396 67.45 -31.63 7.22
CA ASP A 396 68.31 -30.58 7.79
C ASP A 396 67.51 -29.41 8.36
N LEU A 397 66.46 -29.00 7.65
CA LEU A 397 65.60 -27.91 8.07
C LEU A 397 64.82 -28.26 9.35
N GLN A 398 64.29 -29.48 9.42
CA GLN A 398 63.60 -29.99 10.60
C GLN A 398 64.56 -30.13 11.78
N LEU A 399 65.73 -30.73 11.57
CA LEU A 399 66.74 -30.93 12.61
C LEU A 399 67.26 -29.61 13.17
N THR A 400 67.66 -28.67 12.30
CA THR A 400 68.12 -27.35 12.74
C THR A 400 67.03 -26.57 13.47
N PHE A 401 65.76 -26.70 13.06
CA PHE A 401 64.64 -26.10 13.77
C PHE A 401 64.45 -26.72 15.16
N LEU A 402 64.44 -28.04 15.27
CA LEU A 402 64.34 -28.76 16.54
C LEU A 402 65.46 -28.36 17.50
N LEU A 403 66.70 -28.32 17.02
CA LEU A 403 67.87 -27.96 17.82
C LEU A 403 67.81 -26.50 18.30
N SER A 404 67.37 -25.58 17.43
CA SER A 404 67.17 -24.18 17.81
C SER A 404 66.08 -24.00 18.87
N MET A 405 65.02 -24.82 18.82
CA MET A 405 63.96 -24.83 19.82
C MET A 405 64.45 -25.44 21.15
N ALA A 406 65.17 -26.56 21.10
CA ALA A 406 65.75 -27.23 22.29
C ALA A 406 66.77 -26.34 23.02
N MET A 407 67.48 -25.50 22.28
CA MET A 407 68.42 -24.53 22.87
C MET A 407 67.69 -23.32 23.46
N SER A 408 66.63 -22.84 22.80
CA SER A 408 65.92 -21.63 23.21
C SER A 408 64.92 -21.88 24.34
N HIS A 409 64.42 -23.10 24.47
CA HIS A 409 63.46 -23.51 25.49
C HIS A 409 63.99 -24.73 26.25
N GLN A 410 64.18 -24.57 27.56
CA GLN A 410 64.53 -25.69 28.44
C GLN A 410 63.26 -26.44 28.81
N TRP A 411 62.89 -27.45 28.00
CA TRP A 411 61.71 -28.27 28.25
C TRP A 411 61.89 -29.27 29.38
N SER A 412 63.13 -29.68 29.66
CA SER A 412 63.44 -30.58 30.75
C SER A 412 64.79 -30.21 31.41
N PRO A 413 64.99 -30.59 32.70
CA PRO A 413 66.28 -30.44 33.36
C PRO A 413 67.38 -31.26 32.70
N TRP A 414 67.03 -32.37 32.03
CA TRP A 414 67.96 -33.21 31.30
C TRP A 414 68.15 -32.68 29.88
N LYS A 415 69.32 -32.09 29.64
CA LYS A 415 69.71 -31.58 28.32
C LYS A 415 70.19 -32.72 27.43
N ALA A 416 69.24 -33.47 26.89
CA ALA A 416 69.53 -34.58 25.99
C ALA A 416 68.87 -34.42 24.62
N LEU A 417 69.57 -34.88 23.59
CA LEU A 417 69.08 -34.99 22.22
C LEU A 417 69.06 -36.47 21.85
N LEU A 418 67.86 -37.00 21.63
CA LEU A 418 67.63 -38.37 21.18
C LEU A 418 67.26 -38.30 19.70
N LEU A 419 68.14 -38.79 18.83
CA LEU A 419 67.98 -38.69 17.38
C LEU A 419 67.92 -40.10 16.79
N ASP A 420 66.80 -40.42 16.16
CA ASP A 420 66.61 -41.68 15.44
C ASP A 420 66.91 -41.46 13.95
N ASP A 421 68.01 -42.04 13.50
CA ASP A 421 68.58 -41.96 12.15
C ASP A 421 68.56 -40.57 11.50
N PRO A 422 69.17 -39.55 12.14
CA PRO A 422 69.08 -38.14 11.70
C PRO A 422 69.73 -37.87 10.33
N THR A 423 70.47 -38.83 9.78
CA THR A 423 71.28 -38.72 8.56
C THR A 423 70.85 -39.71 7.46
N GLN A 424 69.65 -40.28 7.54
CA GLN A 424 69.15 -41.34 6.64
C GLN A 424 69.25 -40.99 5.14
N HIS A 425 69.00 -39.73 4.77
CA HIS A 425 69.00 -39.24 3.38
C HIS A 425 70.26 -38.47 3.00
N HIS A 426 71.27 -38.45 3.87
CA HIS A 426 72.47 -37.63 3.71
C HIS A 426 73.63 -38.43 3.11
N ASP A 427 74.42 -37.79 2.26
CA ASP A 427 75.75 -38.30 1.95
C ASP A 427 76.71 -38.05 3.13
N LEU A 428 77.89 -38.69 3.10
CA LEU A 428 78.88 -38.54 4.17
C LEU A 428 79.29 -37.07 4.40
N VAL A 429 79.24 -36.25 3.36
CA VAL A 429 79.64 -34.85 3.38
C VAL A 429 78.60 -33.99 4.12
N HIS A 430 77.30 -34.15 3.81
CA HIS A 430 76.21 -33.49 4.49
C HIS A 430 76.04 -34.01 5.93
N ALA A 431 76.16 -35.32 6.14
CA ALA A 431 76.18 -35.92 7.48
C ALA A 431 77.33 -35.36 8.34
N SER A 432 78.50 -35.10 7.74
CA SER A 432 79.63 -34.52 8.47
C SER A 432 79.35 -33.12 9.03
N ALA A 433 78.57 -32.29 8.32
CA ALA A 433 78.18 -30.95 8.75
C ALA A 433 77.16 -31.02 9.91
N VAL A 434 76.23 -31.97 9.86
CA VAL A 434 75.32 -32.27 10.98
C VAL A 434 76.11 -32.74 12.21
N PHE A 435 77.10 -33.62 12.03
CA PHE A 435 77.97 -34.07 13.11
C PHE A 435 78.84 -32.96 13.72
N ASP A 436 79.34 -32.00 12.90
CA ASP A 436 80.02 -30.80 13.42
C ASP A 436 79.08 -29.99 14.31
N LEU A 437 77.82 -29.84 13.88
CA LEU A 437 76.83 -29.09 14.65
C LEU A 437 76.50 -29.82 15.97
N LEU A 438 76.26 -31.14 15.93
CA LEU A 438 75.98 -31.92 17.14
C LEU A 438 77.17 -31.92 18.12
N ARG A 439 78.41 -31.96 17.60
CA ARG A 439 79.61 -31.82 18.42
C ARG A 439 79.59 -30.49 19.18
N ASP A 440 79.34 -29.38 18.50
CA ASP A 440 79.34 -28.06 19.15
C ASP A 440 78.23 -27.99 20.23
N TYR A 441 77.09 -28.65 20.02
CA TYR A 441 76.05 -28.77 21.07
C TYR A 441 76.51 -29.57 22.29
N ILE A 442 77.39 -30.56 22.12
CA ILE A 442 77.97 -31.31 23.25
C ILE A 442 78.99 -30.44 23.99
N VAL A 443 79.90 -29.80 23.26
CA VAL A 443 81.03 -29.05 23.84
C VAL A 443 80.59 -27.71 24.42
N ASP A 444 79.89 -26.89 23.63
CA ASP A 444 79.59 -25.50 23.98
C ASP A 444 78.30 -25.39 24.80
N HIS A 445 77.40 -26.37 24.70
CA HIS A 445 76.07 -26.30 25.30
C HIS A 445 75.77 -27.43 26.30
N GLY A 446 76.69 -28.39 26.46
CA GLY A 446 76.61 -29.46 27.46
C GLY A 446 75.46 -30.44 27.22
N PHE A 447 75.03 -30.62 25.97
CA PHE A 447 74.00 -31.59 25.63
C PHE A 447 74.57 -33.02 25.61
N GLN A 448 73.80 -33.97 26.13
CA GLN A 448 74.03 -35.39 25.91
C GLN A 448 73.34 -35.83 24.62
N VAL A 449 74.08 -36.35 23.65
CA VAL A 449 73.53 -36.77 22.36
C VAL A 449 73.52 -38.29 22.27
N VAL A 450 72.35 -38.86 21.97
CA VAL A 450 72.17 -40.28 21.67
C VAL A 450 71.65 -40.40 20.25
N ILE A 451 72.39 -41.10 19.39
CA ILE A 451 72.02 -41.31 17.99
C ILE A 451 71.81 -42.80 17.76
N ALA A 452 70.65 -43.17 17.24
CA ALA A 452 70.43 -44.46 16.62
C ALA A 452 70.68 -44.32 15.12
N THR A 453 71.42 -45.24 14.52
CA THR A 453 71.59 -45.28 13.06
C THR A 453 71.82 -46.71 12.61
N HIS A 454 71.38 -47.02 11.40
CA HIS A 454 71.65 -48.31 10.76
C HIS A 454 73.00 -48.31 10.02
N ASP A 455 73.60 -47.14 9.76
CA ASP A 455 74.88 -47.02 9.05
C ASP A 455 76.07 -47.03 10.03
N ALA A 456 76.73 -48.18 10.10
CA ALA A 456 77.93 -48.37 10.91
C ALA A 456 79.12 -47.49 10.48
N LEU A 457 79.20 -47.04 9.23
CA LEU A 457 80.25 -46.12 8.78
C LEU A 457 80.03 -44.72 9.34
N GLN A 458 78.80 -44.22 9.31
CA GLN A 458 78.44 -42.92 9.90
C GLN A 458 78.66 -42.92 11.41
N ALA A 459 78.23 -43.96 12.12
CA ALA A 459 78.45 -44.10 13.56
C ALA A 459 79.95 -44.08 13.92
N ARG A 460 80.78 -44.82 13.19
CA ARG A 460 82.24 -44.85 13.41
C ARG A 460 82.91 -43.53 13.05
N TYR A 461 82.46 -42.88 11.97
CA TYR A 461 82.97 -41.58 11.56
C TYR A 461 82.68 -40.51 12.62
N PHE A 462 81.44 -40.48 13.15
CA PHE A 462 81.07 -39.57 14.22
C PHE A 462 81.85 -39.83 15.52
N MET A 463 81.97 -41.10 15.94
CA MET A 463 82.77 -41.47 17.12
C MET A 463 84.22 -41.01 17.00
N ARG A 464 84.86 -41.19 15.85
CA ARG A 464 86.23 -40.72 15.61
C ARG A 464 86.34 -39.20 15.75
N LYS A 465 85.34 -38.47 15.24
CA LYS A 465 85.28 -37.01 15.31
C LYS A 465 85.18 -36.51 16.75
N LEU A 466 84.31 -37.13 17.55
CA LEU A 466 84.17 -36.83 18.98
C LEU A 466 85.45 -37.16 19.78
N GLN A 467 86.09 -38.30 19.50
CA GLN A 467 87.32 -38.71 20.17
C GLN A 467 88.51 -37.78 19.85
N ASN A 468 88.61 -37.29 18.61
CA ASN A 468 89.64 -36.32 18.23
C ASN A 468 89.55 -35.03 19.06
N ASP A 469 88.34 -34.65 19.47
CA ASP A 469 88.06 -33.46 20.28
C ASP A 469 87.99 -33.77 21.79
N GLY A 470 88.36 -34.99 22.20
CA GLY A 470 88.44 -35.42 23.61
C GLY A 470 87.11 -35.74 24.28
N ILE A 471 86.03 -35.92 23.52
CA ILE A 471 84.68 -36.19 24.02
C ILE A 471 84.50 -37.71 24.24
N GLU A 472 83.95 -38.10 25.40
CA GLU A 472 83.64 -39.51 25.68
C GLU A 472 82.50 -40.00 24.78
N ALA A 473 82.79 -40.93 23.87
CA ALA A 473 81.82 -41.53 22.96
C ALA A 473 81.85 -43.06 23.05
N LYS A 474 80.67 -43.68 23.07
CA LYS A 474 80.47 -45.13 23.10
C LYS A 474 79.52 -45.54 21.99
N ILE A 475 79.87 -46.58 21.24
CA ILE A 475 78.97 -47.20 20.26
C ILE A 475 78.41 -48.48 20.87
N TRP A 476 77.09 -48.63 20.78
CA TRP A 476 76.37 -49.84 21.14
C TRP A 476 75.75 -50.43 19.88
N THR A 477 76.00 -51.71 19.63
CA THR A 477 75.39 -52.44 18.52
C THR A 477 74.26 -53.29 19.08
N LEU A 478 73.06 -53.11 18.54
CA LEU A 478 71.91 -53.94 18.90
C LEU A 478 71.94 -55.23 18.07
N VAL A 479 71.99 -56.38 18.74
CA VAL A 479 72.10 -57.72 18.11
C VAL A 479 70.87 -58.56 18.47
N PRO A 480 70.20 -59.19 17.48
CA PRO A 480 69.09 -60.10 17.75
C PRO A 480 69.60 -61.38 18.42
N THR A 481 68.86 -61.85 19.40
CA THR A 481 69.08 -63.06 20.21
C THR A 481 67.77 -63.85 20.32
N GLU A 482 67.84 -65.13 20.73
CA GLU A 482 66.65 -65.99 20.83
C GLU A 482 65.57 -65.43 21.77
N ASP A 483 65.95 -64.62 22.77
CA ASP A 483 65.05 -63.96 23.74
C ASP A 483 64.71 -62.49 23.39
N GLY A 484 65.07 -61.99 22.20
CA GLY A 484 64.80 -60.61 21.77
C GLY A 484 66.06 -59.86 21.32
N VAL A 485 66.21 -58.57 21.67
CA VAL A 485 67.34 -57.73 21.24
C VAL A 485 68.25 -57.40 22.41
N THR A 486 69.56 -57.64 22.28
CA THR A 486 70.56 -57.27 23.30
C THR A 486 71.53 -56.21 22.78
N ALA A 487 71.94 -55.28 23.66
CA ALA A 487 72.91 -54.25 23.33
C ALA A 487 74.33 -54.73 23.67
N GLN A 488 75.20 -54.80 22.68
CA GLN A 488 76.61 -55.13 22.85
C GLN A 488 77.47 -53.87 22.66
N ALA A 489 78.38 -53.60 23.60
CA ALA A 489 79.31 -52.49 23.44
C ALA A 489 80.30 -52.79 22.31
N GLY A 490 80.43 -51.88 21.35
CA GLY A 490 81.45 -51.98 20.31
C GLY A 490 82.84 -51.78 20.91
N SER A 491 83.66 -52.84 21.00
CA SER A 491 85.03 -52.72 21.51
C SER A 491 85.96 -52.14 20.43
N TRP A 492 86.51 -50.94 20.64
CA TRP A 492 87.65 -50.43 19.89
C TRP A 492 88.94 -50.87 20.59
N LYS A 493 89.66 -51.86 20.03
CA LYS A 493 91.08 -52.05 20.38
C LYS A 493 91.85 -50.92 19.71
N GLN A 494 92.51 -50.07 20.51
CA GLN A 494 93.56 -49.18 20.03
C GLN A 494 94.57 -49.99 19.20
N ARG A 495 94.58 -49.80 17.87
CA ARG A 495 95.78 -50.05 17.08
C ARG A 495 96.64 -48.81 17.20
N ILE A 496 97.50 -48.82 18.22
CA ILE A 496 98.74 -48.05 18.21
C ILE A 496 99.85 -49.06 17.95
N GLN A 497 100.35 -49.07 16.72
CA GLN A 497 101.77 -48.98 16.39
C GLN A 497 101.90 -48.54 14.94
#